data_AF-A0A3L7AA18-F1
#
_entry.id   AF-A0A3L7AA18-F1
#
_cell.length_a   1.000
_cell.length_b   1.000
_cell.length_c   1.000
_cell.angle_alpha   90.00
_cell.angle_beta   90.00
_cell.angle_gamma   90.00
#
_symmetry.space_group_name_H-M   'P 1'
#
loop_
_entity.id
_entity.type
_entity.pdbx_description
1 polymer ?
#
loop_
_entity_poly.entity_id
_entity_poly.type
_entity_poly.pdbx_seq_one_letter_code
_entity_poly.pdbx_strand_id
1 'polypeptide(L)'
;MASMNISLTESLKDFVESQVGDNARYGNASEFMRDLIRREQARTEFRTLILEGAASGTGSELNDAYFDRLHARITDARDAS
;
A
#
# COMPACT_ATOMS: atom_id res chain seq x y z
N MET A 1 -23.23 -4.77 -1.75
CA MET A 1 -22.48 -3.77 -0.99
C MET A 1 -22.82 -3.94 0.49
N ALA A 2 -21.84 -3.99 1.37
CA ALA A 2 -22.08 -3.87 2.81
C ALA A 2 -22.20 -2.38 3.17
N SER A 3 -23.17 -2.03 4.01
CA SER A 3 -23.29 -0.69 4.60
C SER A 3 -22.61 -0.66 5.96
N MET A 4 -22.00 0.47 6.31
CA MET A 4 -21.38 0.72 7.60
C MET A 4 -21.77 2.13 8.05
N ASN A 5 -22.36 2.23 9.24
CA ASN A 5 -22.71 3.50 9.85
C ASN A 5 -21.59 3.92 10.82
N ILE A 6 -21.16 5.18 10.73
CA ILE A 6 -20.06 5.73 11.53
C ILE A 6 -20.55 7.03 12.14
N SER A 7 -20.39 7.18 13.46
CA SER A 7 -20.61 8.47 14.14
C SER A 7 -19.31 9.26 14.14
N LEU A 8 -19.39 10.54 13.78
CA LEU A 8 -18.27 11.47 13.73
C LEU A 8 -18.50 12.63 14.68
N THR A 9 -17.42 13.21 15.20
CA THR A 9 -17.49 14.55 15.82
C THR A 9 -17.76 15.60 14.75
N GLU A 10 -18.28 16.78 15.12
CA GLU A 10 -18.55 17.85 14.14
C GLU A 10 -17.28 18.20 13.34
N SER A 11 -16.13 18.31 14.00
CA SER A 11 -14.85 18.59 13.35
C SER A 11 -14.46 17.57 12.28
N LEU A 12 -14.76 16.28 12.49
CA LEU A 12 -14.45 15.23 11.53
C LEU A 12 -15.45 15.23 10.37
N LYS A 13 -16.72 15.53 10.66
CA LYS A 13 -17.74 15.70 9.64
C LYS A 13 -17.41 16.90 8.74
N ASP A 14 -17.07 18.06 9.29
CA ASP A 14 -16.66 19.25 8.54
C ASP A 14 -15.47 18.95 7.63
N PHE A 15 -14.49 18.20 8.14
CA PHE A 15 -13.36 17.77 7.33
C PHE A 15 -13.80 16.88 6.17
N VAL A 16 -14.64 15.87 6.40
CA VAL A 16 -15.17 15.00 5.33
C VAL A 16 -15.94 15.81 4.29
N GLU A 17 -16.80 16.73 4.73
CA GLU A 17 -17.58 17.60 3.85
C GLU A 17 -16.67 18.51 3.00
N SER A 18 -15.56 19.00 3.55
CA SER A 18 -14.58 19.79 2.78
C SER A 18 -13.91 19.02 1.63
N GLN A 19 -13.93 17.69 1.67
CA GLN A 19 -13.34 16.83 0.64
C GLN A 19 -14.33 16.48 -0.48
N VAL A 20 -15.59 16.89 -0.37
CA VAL A 20 -16.69 16.40 -1.20
C VAL A 20 -17.48 17.57 -1.81
N GLY A 21 -17.88 17.46 -3.08
CA GLY A 21 -18.68 18.47 -3.77
C GLY A 21 -18.23 18.71 -5.21
N ASP A 22 -18.93 19.61 -5.91
CA ASP A 22 -18.79 19.81 -7.37
C ASP A 22 -17.37 20.20 -7.82
N ASN A 23 -16.62 20.88 -6.96
CA ASN A 23 -15.22 21.27 -7.21
C ASN A 23 -14.22 20.49 -6.36
N ALA A 24 -14.67 19.49 -5.62
CA ALA A 24 -13.84 18.68 -4.74
C ALA A 24 -13.41 17.38 -5.44
N ARG A 25 -12.45 16.69 -4.83
CA ARG A 25 -11.88 15.45 -5.39
C ARG A 25 -12.89 14.28 -5.41
N TYR A 26 -13.86 14.27 -4.50
CA TYR A 26 -14.79 13.16 -4.32
C TYR A 26 -16.23 13.62 -4.53
N GLY A 27 -17.06 12.77 -5.13
CA GLY A 27 -18.47 13.09 -5.39
C GLY A 27 -19.38 12.88 -4.18
N ASN A 28 -18.97 12.06 -3.20
CA ASN A 28 -19.69 11.88 -1.94
C ASN A 28 -18.77 11.41 -0.80
N ALA A 29 -19.25 11.54 0.45
CA ALA A 29 -18.54 11.10 1.65
C ALA A 29 -18.19 9.60 1.62
N SER A 30 -19.05 8.74 1.09
CA SER A 30 -18.75 7.30 1.04
C SER A 30 -17.59 6.98 0.09
N GLU A 31 -17.44 7.74 -0.98
CA GLU A 31 -16.30 7.64 -1.89
C GLU A 31 -15.00 8.05 -1.20
N PHE A 32 -15.01 9.21 -0.54
CA PHE A 32 -13.89 9.68 0.28
C PHE A 32 -13.48 8.63 1.33
N MET A 33 -14.44 8.12 2.09
CA MET A 33 -14.17 7.14 3.14
C MET A 33 -13.60 5.83 2.59
N ARG A 34 -14.12 5.31 1.47
CA ARG A 34 -13.56 4.10 0.83
C ARG A 34 -12.11 4.31 0.38
N ASP A 35 -11.81 5.48 -0.17
CA ASP A 35 -10.44 5.80 -0.58
C ASP A 35 -9.50 5.94 0.62
N LEU A 36 -9.96 6.62 1.69
CA LEU A 36 -9.23 6.74 2.94
C LEU A 36 -8.90 5.36 3.54
N ILE A 37 -9.88 4.45 3.57
CA ILE A 37 -9.69 3.07 4.05
C ILE A 37 -8.68 2.32 3.19
N ARG A 38 -8.73 2.45 1.85
CA ARG A 38 -7.74 1.81 0.97
C ARG A 38 -6.32 2.31 1.22
N ARG A 39 -6.15 3.62 1.44
CA ARG A 39 -4.84 4.20 1.80
C ARG A 39 -4.34 3.68 3.15
N GLU A 40 -5.23 3.54 4.13
CA GLU A 40 -4.90 2.96 5.43
C GLU A 40 -4.46 1.49 5.31
N GLN A 41 -5.19 0.70 4.52
CA GLN A 41 -4.85 -0.69 4.24
C GLN A 41 -3.48 -0.80 3.58
N ALA A 42 -3.22 -0.03 2.52
CA ALA A 42 -1.93 -0.01 1.84
C ALA A 42 -0.79 0.41 2.77
N ARG A 43 -1.03 1.42 3.64
CA ARG A 43 -0.03 1.85 4.64
C ARG A 43 0.28 0.74 5.65
N THR A 44 -0.76 0.03 6.10
CA THR A 44 -0.62 -1.07 7.06
C THR A 44 0.12 -2.24 6.43
N GLU A 45 -0.25 -2.64 5.22
CA GLU A 45 0.42 -3.69 4.45
C GLU A 45 1.90 -3.36 4.22
N PHE A 46 2.18 -2.14 3.75
CA PHE A 46 3.55 -1.68 3.56
C PHE A 46 4.37 -1.72 4.85
N ARG A 47 3.78 -1.29 5.98
CA ARG A 47 4.44 -1.38 7.28
C ARG A 47 4.78 -2.82 7.66
N THR A 48 3.87 -3.75 7.42
CA THR A 48 4.10 -5.18 7.66
C THR A 48 5.28 -5.69 6.84
N LEU A 49 5.33 -5.40 5.54
CA LEU A 49 6.43 -5.81 4.66
C LEU A 49 7.79 -5.26 5.11
N ILE A 50 7.84 -4.01 5.59
CA ILE A 50 9.07 -3.43 6.13
C ILE A 50 9.52 -4.15 7.39
N LEU A 51 8.59 -4.50 8.29
CA LEU A 51 8.93 -5.25 9.51
C LEU A 51 9.40 -6.67 9.20
N GLU A 52 8.75 -7.35 8.25
CA GLU A 52 9.17 -8.66 7.75
C GLU A 52 10.57 -8.58 7.13
N GLY A 53 10.84 -7.58 6.29
CA GLY A 53 12.15 -7.34 5.70
C GLY A 53 13.22 -7.09 6.77
N ALA A 54 12.93 -6.25 7.77
CA ALA A 54 13.85 -6.00 8.88
C ALA A 54 14.13 -7.26 9.73
N ALA A 55 13.13 -8.13 9.88
CA ALA A 55 13.25 -9.40 10.60
C ALA A 55 13.86 -10.53 9.77
N SER A 56 14.04 -10.35 8.45
CA SER A 56 14.52 -11.39 7.53
C SER A 56 15.99 -11.79 7.69
N GLY A 57 16.72 -11.10 8.57
CA GLY A 57 18.14 -11.33 8.84
C GLY A 57 19.05 -10.49 7.95
N THR A 58 20.33 -10.85 7.92
CA THR A 58 21.34 -10.07 7.20
C THR A 58 21.15 -10.23 5.69
N GLY A 59 20.98 -9.11 4.99
CA GLY A 59 20.96 -9.08 3.53
C GLY A 59 22.32 -9.45 2.92
N SER A 60 22.31 -9.87 1.65
CA SER A 60 23.54 -10.03 0.87
C SER A 60 24.10 -8.66 0.46
N GLU A 61 25.42 -8.55 0.32
CA GLU A 61 26.03 -7.39 -0.33
C GLU A 61 25.62 -7.35 -1.81
N LEU A 62 25.06 -6.23 -2.25
CA LEU A 62 24.61 -6.00 -3.62
C LEU A 62 25.79 -5.53 -4.49
N ASN A 63 26.75 -6.42 -4.73
CA ASN A 63 27.93 -6.18 -5.56
C ASN A 63 27.83 -6.90 -6.93
N ASP A 64 28.83 -6.72 -7.79
CA ASP A 64 28.85 -7.31 -9.13
C ASP A 64 28.70 -8.84 -9.09
N ALA A 65 29.37 -9.51 -8.15
CA ALA A 65 29.27 -10.96 -7.97
C ALA A 65 27.87 -11.43 -7.50
N TYR A 66 27.10 -10.57 -6.81
CA TYR A 66 25.70 -10.85 -6.52
C TYR A 66 24.86 -10.84 -7.80
N PHE A 67 25.04 -9.81 -8.64
CA PHE A 67 24.29 -9.68 -9.89
C PHE A 67 24.69 -10.76 -10.91
N ASP A 68 25.97 -11.11 -11.02
CA ASP A 68 26.44 -12.21 -11.89
C ASP A 68 25.73 -13.52 -11.53
N ARG A 69 25.65 -13.85 -10.24
CA ARG A 69 24.92 -15.03 -9.75
C ARG A 69 23.42 -14.96 -10.03
N LEU A 70 22.81 -13.78 -9.89
CA LEU A 70 21.40 -13.58 -10.19
C LEU A 70 21.12 -13.79 -11.69
N HIS A 71 21.96 -13.25 -12.57
CA HIS A 71 21.87 -13.42 -14.02
C HIS A 71 22.05 -14.87 -14.44
N ALA A 72 23.06 -15.57 -13.90
CA ALA A 72 23.27 -16.99 -14.16
C ALA A 72 22.02 -17.82 -13.81
N ARG A 73 21.44 -17.59 -12.62
CA ARG A 73 20.22 -18.30 -12.19
C ARG A 73 19.02 -18.07 -13.11
N ILE A 74 18.87 -16.87 -13.67
CA ILE A 74 17.78 -16.57 -14.62
C ILE A 74 18.01 -17.29 -15.94
N THR A 75 19.26 -17.33 -16.44
CA THR A 75 19.61 -18.05 -17.68
C THR A 75 19.39 -19.55 -17.52
N ASP A 76 19.89 -20.14 -16.43
CA ASP A 76 19.71 -21.58 -16.14
C ASP A 76 18.23 -21.98 -16.07
N ALA A 77 17.39 -21.14 -15.46
CA ALA A 77 15.95 -21.39 -15.37
C ALA A 77 15.23 -21.32 -16.73
N ARG A 78 15.76 -20.54 -17.69
CA ARG A 78 15.22 -20.44 -19.05
C ARG A 78 15.64 -21.63 -19.90
N ASP A 79 16.87 -22.10 -19.74
CA ASP A 79 17.41 -23.23 -20.51
C ASP A 79 16.86 -24.59 -20.02
N ALA A 80 16.34 -24.63 -18.79
CA ALA A 80 15.66 -25.79 -18.21
C ALA A 80 14.17 -25.91 -18.56
N SER A 81 13.58 -24.94 -19.28
CA SER A 81 12.16 -24.89 -19.67
C SER A 81 11.95 -25.10 -21.15
#